data_AF-A0A1S2Q0N9-F1
#
_entry.id   AF-A0A1S2Q0N9-F1
#
_cell.length_a   1.000
_cell.length_b   1.000
_cell.length_c   1.000
_cell.angle_alpha   90.00
_cell.angle_beta   90.00
_cell.angle_gamma   90.00
#
_symmetry.space_group_name_H-M   'P 1'
#
loop_
_entity.id
_entity.type
_entity.pdbx_description
1 polymer ?
#
loop_
_entity_poly.entity_id
_entity_poly.type
_entity_poly.pdbx_seq_one_letter_code
_entity_poly.pdbx_strand_id
1 'polypeptide(L)'
;MSGLRVIPARRHGRERLYVCGIDGSSVAWYDREAGRVNLLSEDRRQEVLDALGPFLTGPVAVGPPPVPTPAELARLSLHPDDDLAPNRPGEALVIALDRDPGPAHRLRPDPRRRALAAEQAVGEALDRLEGAGWHTLHSVPLPGGDRIHHLVIGPGGLFAVHSLYARRQRILVADPMVTVGRHDPQPLLRRVRVDADRASYALTAEIHPVLALVEPARLEIATPPRQVRVLKDTDLSDLARLGGVLKPADVEALHAMARDRHIWSRV
;
A
#
# COMPACT_ATOMS: atom_id res chain seq x y z
N MET A 1 30.90 12.03 -43.10
CA MET A 1 29.60 12.74 -42.96
C MET A 1 28.51 11.69 -43.07
N SER A 2 27.87 11.33 -41.96
CA SER A 2 26.75 10.38 -41.97
C SER A 2 25.65 10.95 -42.86
N GLY A 3 25.27 10.24 -43.91
CA GLY A 3 24.24 10.70 -44.87
C GLY A 3 22.82 10.67 -44.29
N LEU A 4 22.65 10.93 -43.00
CA LEU A 4 21.38 10.89 -42.29
C LEU A 4 20.70 12.26 -42.35
N ARG A 5 19.38 12.27 -42.57
CA ARG A 5 18.56 13.47 -42.61
C ARG A 5 17.48 13.39 -41.54
N VAL A 6 17.30 14.48 -40.78
CA VAL A 6 16.25 14.57 -39.77
C VAL A 6 15.04 15.29 -40.36
N ILE A 7 13.89 14.63 -40.35
CA ILE A 7 12.65 15.11 -40.95
C ILE A 7 11.59 15.24 -39.85
N PRO A 8 11.07 16.44 -39.57
CA PRO A 8 9.94 16.61 -38.66
C PRO A 8 8.67 16.08 -39.32
N ALA A 9 7.88 15.31 -38.57
CA ALA A 9 6.57 14.86 -39.00
C ALA A 9 5.58 14.89 -37.84
N ARG A 10 4.33 15.23 -38.16
CA ARG A 10 3.23 15.25 -37.21
C ARG A 10 2.27 14.14 -37.56
N ARG A 11 2.09 13.15 -36.67
CA ARG A 11 1.18 12.03 -36.88
C ARG A 11 0.39 11.76 -35.60
N HIS A 12 -0.93 11.62 -35.72
CA HIS A 12 -1.84 11.41 -34.57
C HIS A 12 -1.68 12.46 -33.45
N GLY A 13 -1.49 13.74 -33.83
CA GLY A 13 -1.35 14.84 -32.85
C GLY A 13 0.01 14.94 -32.16
N ARG A 14 0.93 13.99 -32.36
CA ARG A 14 2.28 14.00 -31.77
C ARG A 14 3.33 14.48 -32.78
N GLU A 15 4.27 15.30 -32.31
CA GLU A 15 5.43 15.75 -33.09
C GLU A 15 6.61 14.79 -32.91
N ARG A 16 7.10 14.24 -34.03
CA ARG A 16 8.23 13.31 -34.04
C ARG A 16 9.26 13.74 -35.07
N LEU A 17 10.53 13.49 -34.76
CA LEU A 17 11.62 13.68 -35.72
C LEU A 17 12.05 12.31 -36.24
N TYR A 18 11.90 12.06 -37.53
CA TYR A 18 12.37 10.84 -38.17
C TYR A 18 13.79 11.04 -38.68
N VAL A 19 14.65 10.05 -38.46
CA VAL A 19 16.00 10.02 -39.00
C VAL A 19 15.99 9.05 -40.16
N CYS A 20 16.26 9.55 -41.36
CA CYS A 20 16.24 8.77 -42.58
C CYS A 20 17.64 8.65 -43.20
N GLY A 21 17.92 7.50 -43.81
CA GLY A 21 19.11 7.26 -44.62
C GLY A 21 19.06 7.94 -46.00
N ILE A 22 20.17 7.88 -46.71
CA ILE A 22 20.29 8.37 -48.11
C ILE A 22 19.35 7.67 -49.09
N ASP A 23 18.94 6.45 -48.76
CA ASP A 23 17.99 5.61 -49.50
C ASP A 23 16.52 5.96 -49.18
N GLY A 24 16.29 6.92 -48.28
CA GLY A 24 14.96 7.31 -47.81
C GLY A 24 14.37 6.36 -46.76
N SER A 25 15.10 5.32 -46.35
CA SER A 25 14.66 4.41 -45.28
C SER A 25 14.71 5.11 -43.93
N SER A 26 13.69 4.90 -43.09
CA SER A 26 13.71 5.37 -41.70
C SER A 26 14.62 4.47 -40.88
N VAL A 27 15.63 5.06 -40.22
CA VAL A 27 16.57 4.33 -39.34
C VAL A 27 16.27 4.55 -37.86
N ALA A 28 15.62 5.67 -37.51
CA ALA A 28 15.19 5.95 -36.16
C ALA A 28 14.09 7.02 -36.12
N TRP A 29 13.45 7.20 -34.98
CA TRP A 29 12.62 8.37 -34.71
C TRP A 29 12.73 8.83 -33.26
N TYR A 30 12.60 10.14 -33.05
CA TYR A 30 12.67 10.80 -31.75
C TYR A 30 11.30 11.36 -31.37
N ASP A 31 10.84 10.99 -30.18
CA ASP A 31 9.66 11.57 -29.53
C ASP A 31 10.11 12.72 -28.62
N ARG A 32 9.80 13.96 -29.00
CA ARG A 32 10.21 15.14 -28.23
C ARG A 32 9.50 15.23 -26.88
N GLU A 33 8.26 14.75 -26.82
CA GLU A 33 7.43 14.80 -25.60
C GLU A 33 7.94 13.78 -24.57
N ALA A 34 8.30 12.58 -25.03
CA ALA A 34 8.80 11.51 -24.16
C ALA A 34 10.34 11.52 -23.97
N GLY A 35 11.08 12.42 -24.64
CA GLY A 35 12.54 12.47 -24.57
C GLY A 35 13.23 11.18 -25.02
N ARG A 36 12.67 10.48 -26.03
CA ARG A 36 13.06 9.11 -26.37
C ARG A 36 13.37 8.90 -27.84
N VAL A 37 14.51 8.26 -28.11
CA VAL A 37 14.94 7.83 -29.45
C VAL A 37 14.65 6.34 -29.62
N ASN A 38 13.88 6.00 -30.64
CA ASN A 38 13.60 4.62 -31.04
C ASN A 38 14.44 4.28 -32.26
N LEU A 39 15.39 3.36 -32.09
CA LEU A 39 16.23 2.85 -33.16
C LEU A 39 15.53 1.69 -33.87
N LEU A 40 15.57 1.69 -35.21
CA LEU A 40 15.12 0.55 -36.01
C LEU A 40 16.27 -0.42 -36.34
N SER A 41 17.52 0.03 -36.14
CA SER A 41 18.75 -0.76 -36.24
C SER A 41 19.75 -0.26 -35.20
N GLU A 42 20.27 -1.15 -34.36
CA GLU A 42 21.28 -0.82 -33.33
C GLU A 42 22.64 -0.46 -33.94
N ASP A 43 22.96 -1.01 -35.12
CA ASP A 43 24.27 -0.86 -35.78
C ASP A 43 24.61 0.60 -36.12
N ARG A 44 23.61 1.48 -36.20
CA ARG A 44 23.75 2.91 -36.51
C ARG A 44 23.43 3.84 -35.35
N ARG A 45 23.45 3.33 -34.11
CA ARG A 45 23.10 4.09 -32.89
C ARG A 45 23.86 5.42 -32.78
N GLN A 46 25.18 5.40 -32.92
CA GLN A 46 25.99 6.60 -32.73
C GLN A 46 25.70 7.65 -33.82
N GLU A 47 25.60 7.23 -35.08
CA GLU A 47 25.29 8.13 -36.20
C GLU A 47 23.92 8.80 -36.04
N VAL A 48 22.93 8.06 -35.52
CA VAL A 48 21.59 8.59 -35.23
C VAL A 48 21.63 9.62 -34.10
N LEU A 49 22.36 9.35 -33.02
CA LEU A 49 22.49 10.29 -31.90
C LEU A 49 23.23 11.57 -32.33
N ASP A 50 24.28 11.44 -33.15
CA ASP A 50 25.01 12.58 -33.69
C ASP A 50 24.11 13.44 -34.60
N ALA A 51 23.30 12.81 -35.46
CA ALA A 51 22.34 13.51 -36.32
C ALA A 51 21.21 14.20 -35.54
N LEU A 52 20.76 13.60 -34.44
CA LEU A 52 19.71 14.16 -33.58
C LEU A 52 20.23 15.20 -32.58
N GLY A 53 21.54 15.26 -32.33
CA GLY A 53 22.18 16.14 -31.35
C GLY A 53 21.62 17.57 -31.29
N PRO A 54 21.46 18.28 -32.43
CA PRO A 54 20.90 19.64 -32.45
C PRO A 54 19.44 19.76 -31.98
N PHE A 55 18.69 18.66 -31.99
CA PHE A 55 17.27 18.59 -31.61
C PHE A 55 17.07 18.00 -30.20
N LEU A 56 18.17 17.55 -29.58
CA LEU A 56 18.36 17.10 -28.21
C LEU A 56 17.86 18.13 -27.18
N THR A 57 16.74 17.92 -26.47
CA THR A 57 16.29 18.85 -25.41
C THR A 57 16.74 18.46 -24.00
N GLY A 58 17.65 17.48 -23.86
CA GLY A 58 18.14 16.97 -22.58
C GLY A 58 18.68 15.54 -22.69
N PRO A 59 18.93 14.86 -21.55
CA PRO A 59 19.24 13.44 -21.53
C PRO A 59 18.12 12.64 -22.20
N VAL A 60 18.45 11.77 -23.16
CA VAL A 60 17.46 11.00 -23.92
C VAL A 60 17.61 9.50 -23.68
N ALA A 61 16.47 8.83 -23.55
CA ALA A 61 16.42 7.38 -23.49
C ALA A 61 16.50 6.79 -24.91
N VAL A 62 17.32 5.75 -25.09
CA VAL A 62 17.44 5.03 -26.37
C VAL A 62 16.83 3.64 -26.23
N GLY A 63 15.98 3.26 -27.17
CA GLY A 63 15.33 1.95 -27.23
C GLY A 63 13.85 1.98 -26.82
N PRO A 64 13.16 0.83 -26.92
CA PRO A 64 11.76 0.72 -26.56
C PRO A 64 11.52 1.16 -25.11
N PRO A 65 10.31 1.63 -24.76
CA PRO A 65 9.97 1.88 -23.36
C PRO A 65 10.26 0.60 -22.55
N PRO A 66 10.75 0.73 -21.31
CA PRO A 66 10.92 -0.44 -20.45
C PRO A 66 9.58 -1.18 -20.36
N VAL A 67 9.63 -2.49 -20.58
CA VAL A 67 8.44 -3.33 -20.41
C VAL A 67 8.04 -3.26 -18.94
N PRO A 68 6.77 -2.94 -18.62
CA PRO A 68 6.34 -2.91 -17.23
C PRO A 68 6.61 -4.27 -16.57
N THR A 69 7.19 -4.24 -15.38
CA THR A 69 7.43 -5.43 -14.57
C THR A 69 6.10 -6.14 -14.27
N PRO A 70 6.11 -7.46 -13.96
CA PRO A 70 4.90 -8.17 -13.54
C PRO A 70 4.18 -7.50 -12.37
N ALA A 71 4.92 -6.87 -11.44
CA ALA A 71 4.35 -6.11 -10.34
C ALA A 71 3.65 -4.81 -10.80
N GLU A 72 4.24 -4.08 -11.75
CA GLU A 72 3.61 -2.91 -12.36
C GLU A 72 2.38 -3.28 -13.19
N LEU A 73 2.42 -4.40 -13.93
CA LEU A 73 1.25 -4.93 -14.64
C LEU A 73 0.16 -5.35 -13.66
N ALA A 74 0.48 -6.03 -12.56
CA ALA A 74 -0.49 -6.40 -11.54
C ALA A 74 -1.17 -5.17 -10.91
N ARG A 75 -0.40 -4.11 -10.60
CA ARG A 75 -0.94 -2.82 -10.13
C ARG A 75 -1.87 -2.16 -11.17
N LEU A 76 -1.59 -2.34 -12.46
CA LEU A 76 -2.41 -1.83 -13.56
C LEU A 76 -3.57 -2.76 -13.95
N SER A 77 -3.65 -3.97 -13.38
CA SER A 77 -4.63 -5.00 -13.75
C SER A 77 -5.86 -5.04 -12.85
N LEU A 78 -5.80 -4.43 -11.65
CA LEU A 78 -6.95 -4.36 -10.76
C LEU A 78 -7.88 -3.23 -11.17
N HIS A 79 -9.18 -3.54 -11.24
CA HIS A 79 -10.19 -2.51 -11.43
C HIS A 79 -10.14 -1.54 -10.22
N PRO A 80 -10.32 -0.23 -10.40
CA PRO A 80 -10.25 0.72 -9.29
C PRO A 80 -11.16 0.39 -8.10
N ASP A 81 -12.34 -0.19 -8.36
CA ASP A 81 -13.27 -0.62 -7.32
C ASP A 81 -12.81 -1.89 -6.56
N ASP A 82 -11.81 -2.57 -7.08
CA ASP A 82 -11.26 -3.82 -6.56
C ASP A 82 -9.90 -3.68 -5.90
N ASP A 83 -9.28 -2.52 -6.05
CA ASP A 83 -8.01 -2.18 -5.42
C ASP A 83 -8.22 -1.54 -4.06
N LEU A 84 -7.76 -2.21 -3.00
CA LEU A 84 -7.84 -1.73 -1.62
C LEU A 84 -6.71 -0.76 -1.23
N ALA A 85 -5.69 -0.57 -2.08
CA ALA A 85 -4.58 0.32 -1.75
C ALA A 85 -4.95 1.79 -1.51
N PRO A 86 -5.95 2.38 -2.20
CA PRO A 86 -6.35 3.76 -1.93
C PRO A 86 -7.04 3.94 -0.57
N ASN A 87 -7.37 2.84 0.12
CA ASN A 87 -8.16 2.92 1.33
C ASN A 87 -7.45 3.73 2.41
N ARG A 88 -8.19 4.63 3.05
CA ARG A 88 -7.66 5.47 4.13
C ARG A 88 -7.78 4.77 5.48
N PRO A 89 -6.92 5.10 6.46
CA PRO A 89 -7.11 4.73 7.85
C PRO A 89 -8.54 5.08 8.34
N GLY A 90 -9.31 4.07 8.74
CA GLY A 90 -10.68 4.24 9.22
C GLY A 90 -11.73 4.59 8.16
N GLU A 91 -11.45 4.43 6.87
CA GLU A 91 -12.39 4.72 5.77
C GLU A 91 -13.76 4.06 5.95
N ALA A 92 -13.81 2.80 6.37
CA ALA A 92 -15.08 2.12 6.63
C ALA A 92 -15.91 2.83 7.72
N LEU A 93 -15.26 3.43 8.73
CA LEU A 93 -15.94 4.21 9.76
C LEU A 93 -16.37 5.59 9.26
N VAL A 94 -15.59 6.23 8.40
CA VAL A 94 -15.99 7.47 7.72
C VAL A 94 -17.27 7.24 6.92
N ILE A 95 -17.28 6.23 6.05
CA ILE A 95 -18.46 5.85 5.24
C ILE A 95 -19.66 5.54 6.15
N ALA A 96 -19.46 4.81 7.25
CA ALA A 96 -20.54 4.49 8.17
C ALA A 96 -21.10 5.72 8.91
N LEU A 97 -20.24 6.67 9.28
CA LEU A 97 -20.63 7.93 9.92
C LEU A 97 -21.34 8.88 8.94
N ASP A 98 -20.94 8.89 7.67
CA ASP A 98 -21.57 9.71 6.64
C ASP A 98 -22.93 9.15 6.22
N ARG A 99 -23.05 7.82 6.13
CA ARG A 99 -24.32 7.14 5.79
C ARG A 99 -25.36 7.25 6.90
N ASP A 100 -24.94 7.12 8.15
CA ASP A 100 -25.80 7.22 9.33
C ASP A 100 -25.19 8.19 10.35
N PRO A 101 -25.34 9.51 10.10
CA PRO A 101 -24.87 10.53 11.00
C PRO A 101 -25.73 10.45 12.27
N GLY A 102 -25.14 9.94 13.35
CA GLY A 102 -25.81 9.86 14.63
C GLY A 102 -26.35 11.22 15.10
N PRO A 103 -27.29 11.26 16.07
CA PRO A 103 -27.96 12.49 16.47
C PRO A 103 -26.98 13.59 16.89
N ALA A 104 -27.18 14.82 16.38
CA ALA A 104 -26.28 15.97 16.57
C ALA A 104 -26.03 16.34 18.05
N HIS A 105 -26.98 16.03 18.94
CA HIS A 105 -26.90 16.34 20.36
C HIS A 105 -27.06 15.07 21.20
N ARG A 106 -25.94 14.47 21.61
CA ARG A 106 -25.93 13.44 22.65
C ARG A 106 -24.98 13.83 23.78
N LEU A 107 -25.41 13.55 25.01
CA LEU A 107 -24.56 13.59 26.22
C LEU A 107 -23.39 12.59 26.14
N ARG A 108 -23.50 11.56 25.28
CA ARG A 108 -22.44 10.58 24.99
C ARG A 108 -22.03 10.66 23.51
N PRO A 109 -20.76 10.96 23.21
CA PRO A 109 -20.23 10.91 21.85
C PRO A 109 -20.42 9.53 21.22
N ASP A 110 -20.68 9.49 19.93
CA ASP A 110 -20.76 8.25 19.15
C ASP A 110 -19.44 7.45 19.29
N PRO A 111 -19.47 6.19 19.76
CA PRO A 111 -18.25 5.39 19.93
C PRO A 111 -17.46 5.21 18.64
N ARG A 112 -18.12 5.27 17.46
CA ARG A 112 -17.46 5.18 16.15
C ARG A 112 -16.45 6.30 15.93
N ARG A 113 -16.66 7.49 16.49
CA ARG A 113 -15.71 8.61 16.37
C ARG A 113 -14.41 8.35 17.12
N ARG A 114 -14.47 7.66 18.27
CA ARG A 114 -13.28 7.24 19.01
C ARG A 114 -12.54 6.13 18.28
N ALA A 115 -13.28 5.16 17.74
CA ALA A 115 -12.69 4.11 16.90
C ALA A 115 -11.98 4.71 15.67
N LEU A 116 -12.61 5.68 14.98
CA LEU A 116 -12.03 6.36 13.83
C LEU A 116 -10.73 7.07 14.20
N ALA A 117 -10.72 7.83 15.29
CA ALA A 117 -9.51 8.49 15.77
C ALA A 117 -8.38 7.50 16.09
N ALA A 118 -8.71 6.31 16.61
CA ALA A 118 -7.71 5.28 16.87
C ALA A 118 -7.17 4.66 15.59
N GLU A 119 -8.03 4.32 14.62
CA GLU A 119 -7.60 3.79 13.32
C GLU A 119 -6.78 4.81 12.54
N GLN A 120 -7.11 6.10 12.61
CA GLN A 120 -6.30 7.16 11.99
C GLN A 120 -4.92 7.29 12.63
N ALA A 121 -4.85 7.40 13.97
CA ALA A 121 -3.58 7.54 14.66
C ALA A 121 -2.65 6.33 14.44
N VAL A 122 -3.19 5.11 14.47
CA VAL A 122 -2.44 3.88 14.18
C VAL A 122 -2.04 3.81 12.72
N GLY A 123 -2.96 4.09 11.79
CA GLY A 123 -2.68 4.09 10.35
C GLY A 123 -1.55 5.05 9.99
N GLU A 124 -1.64 6.31 10.44
CA GLU A 124 -0.58 7.30 10.23
C GLU A 124 0.78 6.86 10.77
N ALA A 125 0.79 6.10 11.88
CA ALA A 125 2.03 5.55 12.44
C ALA A 125 2.61 4.41 11.61
N LEU A 126 1.76 3.56 11.05
CA LEU A 126 2.15 2.47 10.17
C LEU A 126 2.62 2.97 8.79
N ASP A 127 1.98 3.99 8.25
CA ASP A 127 2.32 4.57 6.94
C ASP A 127 3.72 5.19 6.93
N ARG A 128 4.19 5.68 8.07
CA ARG A 128 5.58 6.15 8.23
C ARG A 128 6.63 5.06 8.03
N LEU A 129 6.25 3.78 8.05
CA LEU A 129 7.15 2.66 7.82
C LEU A 129 7.40 2.38 6.33
N GLU A 130 6.67 3.04 5.41
CA GLU A 130 6.78 2.82 3.97
C GLU A 130 8.21 2.98 3.44
N GLY A 131 8.93 4.00 3.92
CA GLY A 131 10.33 4.24 3.56
C GLY A 131 11.30 3.13 3.99
N ALA A 132 10.88 2.20 4.86
CA ALA A 132 11.64 1.04 5.29
C ALA A 132 11.21 -0.27 4.59
N GLY A 133 10.43 -0.18 3.50
CA GLY A 133 9.97 -1.32 2.71
C GLY A 133 8.75 -2.03 3.29
N TRP A 134 7.95 -1.33 4.10
CA TRP A 134 6.67 -1.83 4.60
C TRP A 134 5.52 -1.28 3.75
N HIS A 135 4.45 -2.05 3.63
CA HIS A 135 3.20 -1.61 3.01
C HIS A 135 2.06 -1.80 4.00
N THR A 136 1.12 -0.85 4.01
CA THR A 136 -0.08 -0.92 4.86
C THR A 136 -1.32 -0.84 3.98
N LEU A 137 -2.27 -1.76 4.20
CA LEU A 137 -3.62 -1.68 3.65
C LEU A 137 -4.59 -1.41 4.79
N HIS A 138 -5.47 -0.43 4.61
CA HIS A 138 -6.44 -0.02 5.64
C HIS A 138 -7.84 -0.52 5.28
N SER A 139 -8.66 -0.72 6.32
CA SER A 139 -10.08 -1.07 6.17
C SER A 139 -10.31 -2.29 5.26
N VAL A 140 -9.49 -3.33 5.41
CA VAL A 140 -9.57 -4.54 4.59
C VAL A 140 -10.85 -5.31 4.95
N PRO A 141 -11.81 -5.48 4.02
CA PRO A 141 -13.11 -6.05 4.33
C PRO A 141 -13.01 -7.54 4.64
N LEU A 142 -13.84 -8.03 5.55
CA LEU A 142 -14.03 -9.45 5.82
C LEU A 142 -15.51 -9.83 5.68
N PRO A 143 -15.84 -11.08 5.27
CA PRO A 143 -17.21 -11.56 5.23
C PRO A 143 -17.91 -11.44 6.59
N GLY A 144 -19.22 -11.17 6.55
CA GLY A 144 -20.03 -10.89 7.75
C GLY A 144 -20.04 -9.42 8.18
N GLY A 145 -19.43 -8.52 7.40
CA GLY A 145 -19.40 -7.08 7.69
C GLY A 145 -18.30 -6.68 8.67
N ASP A 146 -17.38 -7.60 9.00
CA ASP A 146 -16.18 -7.29 9.79
C ASP A 146 -15.07 -6.72 8.89
N ARG A 147 -13.96 -6.28 9.48
CA ARG A 147 -12.79 -5.80 8.77
C ARG A 147 -11.51 -5.95 9.59
N ILE A 148 -10.40 -6.08 8.90
CA ILE A 148 -9.08 -5.82 9.48
C ILE A 148 -8.86 -4.31 9.41
N HIS A 149 -8.50 -3.68 10.54
CA HIS A 149 -8.32 -2.22 10.56
C HIS A 149 -7.10 -1.84 9.71
N HIS A 150 -5.97 -2.53 9.94
CA HIS A 150 -4.76 -2.38 9.14
C HIS A 150 -4.07 -3.74 8.93
N LEU A 151 -3.72 -4.04 7.69
CA LEU A 151 -2.84 -5.15 7.33
C LEU A 151 -1.47 -4.56 6.97
N VAL A 152 -0.43 -4.96 7.69
CA VAL A 152 0.93 -4.46 7.50
C VAL A 152 1.79 -5.58 6.95
N ILE A 153 2.49 -5.34 5.86
CA ILE A 153 3.29 -6.32 5.11
C ILE A 153 4.69 -5.75 4.95
N GLY A 154 5.71 -6.43 5.46
CA GLY A 154 7.08 -5.95 5.29
C GLY A 154 8.14 -7.00 5.60
N PRO A 155 9.43 -6.60 5.68
CA PRO A 155 10.54 -7.52 5.82
C PRO A 155 10.49 -8.41 7.07
N GLY A 156 9.75 -7.98 8.11
CA GLY A 156 9.53 -8.73 9.35
C GLY A 156 8.35 -9.69 9.34
N GLY A 157 7.59 -9.78 8.26
CA GLY A 157 6.38 -10.60 8.13
C GLY A 157 5.10 -9.76 7.97
N LEU A 158 3.96 -10.43 8.17
CA LEU A 158 2.63 -9.84 8.03
C LEU A 158 1.95 -9.69 9.39
N PHE A 159 1.25 -8.58 9.58
CA PHE A 159 0.55 -8.27 10.83
C PHE A 159 -0.87 -7.77 10.56
N ALA A 160 -1.85 -8.37 11.26
CA ALA A 160 -3.21 -7.85 11.32
C ALA A 160 -3.33 -6.99 12.59
N VAL A 161 -3.43 -5.67 12.41
CA VAL A 161 -3.43 -4.70 13.50
C VAL A 161 -4.85 -4.26 13.79
N HIS A 162 -5.27 -4.46 15.03
CA HIS A 162 -6.52 -3.97 15.58
C HIS A 162 -6.27 -2.72 16.44
N SER A 163 -6.82 -1.58 16.03
CA SER A 163 -6.67 -0.29 16.72
C SER A 163 -7.71 -0.13 17.83
N LEU A 164 -7.27 0.12 19.06
CA LEU A 164 -8.13 0.36 20.23
C LEU A 164 -7.89 1.76 20.80
N TYR A 165 -8.95 2.55 20.85
CA TYR A 165 -8.92 3.86 21.48
C TYR A 165 -8.77 3.72 23.01
N ALA A 166 -7.58 4.03 23.52
CA ALA A 166 -7.24 3.88 24.93
C ALA A 166 -6.92 5.23 25.62
N ARG A 167 -7.19 6.37 24.94
CA ARG A 167 -6.75 7.69 25.41
C ARG A 167 -7.14 7.95 26.86
N ARG A 168 -6.14 8.16 27.70
CA ARG A 168 -6.28 8.42 29.15
C ARG A 168 -7.01 7.32 29.92
N GLN A 169 -7.13 6.12 29.36
CA GLN A 169 -7.75 4.96 30.00
C GLN A 169 -6.69 4.04 30.59
N ARG A 170 -7.07 3.35 31.65
CA ARG A 170 -6.30 2.20 32.16
C ARG A 170 -6.72 0.97 31.37
N ILE A 171 -5.77 0.24 30.82
CA ILE A 171 -5.99 -0.99 30.07
C ILE A 171 -5.46 -2.16 30.88
N LEU A 172 -6.31 -3.16 31.12
CA LEU A 172 -5.90 -4.45 31.66
C LEU A 172 -6.11 -5.52 30.59
N VAL A 173 -5.03 -6.26 30.29
CA VAL A 173 -5.05 -7.41 29.38
C VAL A 173 -4.91 -8.67 30.23
N ALA A 174 -5.96 -9.47 30.25
CA ALA A 174 -6.02 -10.77 30.91
C ALA A 174 -6.62 -11.77 29.92
N ASP A 175 -5.78 -12.37 29.08
CA ASP A 175 -6.14 -13.20 27.92
C ASP A 175 -7.30 -14.18 28.22
N PRO A 176 -8.41 -14.16 27.45
CA PRO A 176 -8.64 -13.39 26.21
C PRO A 176 -9.28 -12.01 26.42
N MET A 177 -9.45 -11.58 27.66
CA MET A 177 -10.18 -10.39 28.04
C MET A 177 -9.31 -9.13 28.00
N VAL A 178 -9.91 -8.02 27.55
CA VAL A 178 -9.36 -6.68 27.64
C VAL A 178 -10.37 -5.79 28.35
N THR A 179 -9.93 -5.13 29.41
CA THR A 179 -10.73 -4.18 30.18
C THR A 179 -10.25 -2.77 29.88
N VAL A 180 -11.18 -1.89 29.50
CA VAL A 180 -10.89 -0.48 29.19
C VAL A 180 -11.51 0.41 30.27
N GLY A 181 -10.67 1.07 31.05
CA GLY A 181 -11.10 1.96 32.13
C GLY A 181 -11.95 1.22 33.17
N ARG A 182 -13.22 1.61 33.27
CA ARG A 182 -14.21 1.01 34.19
C ARG A 182 -15.28 0.18 33.47
N HIS A 183 -15.09 -0.11 32.19
CA HIS A 183 -16.02 -0.91 31.41
C HIS A 183 -15.83 -2.40 31.69
N ASP A 184 -16.88 -3.19 31.43
CA ASP A 184 -16.82 -4.64 31.59
C ASP A 184 -15.74 -5.24 30.67
N PRO A 185 -14.96 -6.23 31.16
CA PRO A 185 -14.00 -6.94 30.33
C PRO A 185 -14.65 -7.52 29.07
N GLN A 186 -14.01 -7.37 27.92
CA GLN A 186 -14.48 -7.92 26.64
C GLN A 186 -13.47 -8.94 26.08
N PRO A 187 -13.90 -10.03 25.41
CA PRO A 187 -12.99 -11.04 24.85
C PRO A 187 -12.30 -10.55 23.56
N LEU A 188 -11.70 -9.37 23.59
CA LEU A 188 -11.15 -8.69 22.42
C LEU A 188 -10.01 -9.49 21.77
N LEU A 189 -9.14 -10.13 22.55
CA LEU A 189 -8.01 -10.89 21.97
C LEU A 189 -8.48 -12.09 21.16
N ARG A 190 -9.66 -12.66 21.46
CA ARG A 190 -10.27 -13.70 20.63
C ARG A 190 -10.60 -13.15 19.24
N ARG A 191 -11.17 -11.94 19.16
CA ARG A 191 -11.49 -11.30 17.87
C ARG A 191 -10.23 -10.98 17.08
N VAL A 192 -9.23 -10.37 17.72
CA VAL A 192 -7.95 -10.04 17.04
C VAL A 192 -7.29 -11.29 16.44
N ARG A 193 -7.32 -12.43 17.14
CA ARG A 193 -6.83 -13.71 16.60
C ARG A 193 -7.66 -14.19 15.41
N VAL A 194 -8.99 -14.21 15.53
CA VAL A 194 -9.87 -14.65 14.44
C VAL A 194 -9.66 -13.82 13.17
N ASP A 195 -9.52 -12.50 13.30
CA ASP A 195 -9.27 -11.63 12.14
C ASP A 195 -7.92 -11.95 11.47
N ALA A 196 -6.88 -12.24 12.26
CA ALA A 196 -5.58 -12.66 11.74
C ALA A 196 -5.59 -14.06 11.12
N ASP A 197 -6.35 -15.01 11.70
CA ASP A 197 -6.52 -16.37 11.17
C ASP A 197 -7.22 -16.34 9.80
N ARG A 198 -8.28 -15.52 9.71
CA ARG A 198 -8.98 -15.25 8.45
C ARG A 198 -8.04 -14.64 7.42
N ALA A 199 -7.28 -13.63 7.81
CA ALA A 199 -6.30 -13.03 6.93
C ALA A 199 -5.22 -14.03 6.47
N SER A 200 -4.78 -14.90 7.37
CA SER A 200 -3.80 -15.94 7.08
C SER A 200 -4.33 -16.95 6.06
N TYR A 201 -5.61 -17.33 6.18
CA TYR A 201 -6.30 -18.17 5.21
C TYR A 201 -6.40 -17.47 3.85
N ALA A 202 -6.78 -16.18 3.81
CA ALA A 202 -6.94 -15.41 2.59
C ALA A 202 -5.64 -15.31 1.77
N LEU A 203 -4.53 -15.01 2.45
CA LEU A 203 -3.23 -14.81 1.81
C LEU A 203 -2.36 -16.07 1.76
N THR A 204 -2.82 -17.18 2.34
CA THR A 204 -2.05 -18.42 2.50
C THR A 204 -0.65 -18.13 3.11
N ALA A 205 -0.62 -17.25 4.09
CA ALA A 205 0.61 -16.75 4.73
C ALA A 205 0.38 -16.59 6.24
N GLU A 206 1.43 -16.72 7.04
CA GLU A 206 1.33 -16.50 8.48
C GLU A 206 1.17 -15.00 8.79
N ILE A 207 0.05 -14.64 9.44
CA ILE A 207 -0.25 -13.26 9.82
C ILE A 207 -0.36 -13.18 11.33
N HIS A 208 0.46 -12.32 11.92
CA HIS A 208 0.55 -12.18 13.36
C HIS A 208 -0.47 -11.16 13.88
N PRO A 209 -1.32 -11.50 14.84
CA PRO A 209 -2.29 -10.57 15.42
C PRO A 209 -1.61 -9.52 16.31
N VAL A 210 -2.00 -8.26 16.14
CA VAL A 210 -1.52 -7.12 16.94
C VAL A 210 -2.70 -6.33 17.48
N LEU A 211 -2.71 -6.06 18.78
CA LEU A 211 -3.59 -5.07 19.41
C LEU A 211 -2.79 -3.78 19.63
N ALA A 212 -3.14 -2.73 18.90
CA ALA A 212 -2.53 -1.41 19.02
C ALA A 212 -3.38 -0.50 19.93
N LEU A 213 -2.77 0.03 20.98
CA LEU A 213 -3.42 0.87 21.98
C LEU A 213 -3.05 2.35 21.77
N VAL A 214 -4.04 3.20 21.53
CA VAL A 214 -3.81 4.63 21.31
C VAL A 214 -3.85 5.40 22.63
N GLU A 215 -2.73 6.02 23.01
CA GLU A 215 -2.54 6.86 24.19
C GLU A 215 -3.05 6.29 25.54
N PRO A 216 -2.78 5.02 25.91
CA PRO A 216 -3.20 4.47 27.21
C PRO A 216 -2.55 5.23 28.38
N ALA A 217 -3.33 5.57 29.42
CA ALA A 217 -2.78 6.14 30.66
C ALA A 217 -1.96 5.11 31.45
N ARG A 218 -2.39 3.85 31.41
CA ARG A 218 -1.68 2.72 32.03
C ARG A 218 -2.01 1.46 31.27
N LEU A 219 -1.01 0.63 31.02
CA LEU A 219 -1.18 -0.71 30.47
C LEU A 219 -0.70 -1.72 31.51
N GLU A 220 -1.56 -2.66 31.87
CA GLU A 220 -1.25 -3.79 32.72
C GLU A 220 -1.56 -5.07 31.94
N ILE A 221 -0.58 -5.96 31.85
CA ILE A 221 -0.72 -7.26 31.20
C ILE A 221 -0.54 -8.29 32.31
N ALA A 222 -1.63 -8.97 32.68
CA ALA A 222 -1.63 -9.92 33.78
C ALA A 222 -0.74 -11.15 33.47
N THR A 223 -0.75 -11.59 32.21
CA THR A 223 0.09 -12.68 31.69
C THR A 223 0.34 -12.42 30.21
N PRO A 224 1.53 -12.73 29.66
CA PRO A 224 1.79 -12.58 28.23
C PRO A 224 0.68 -13.25 27.40
N PRO A 225 -0.04 -12.48 26.55
CA PRO A 225 -1.14 -13.03 25.78
C PRO A 225 -0.63 -13.99 24.72
N ARG A 226 -1.37 -15.07 24.49
CA ARG A 226 -0.98 -16.09 23.51
C ARG A 226 -1.08 -15.52 22.10
N GLN A 227 0.00 -15.61 21.32
CA GLN A 227 0.07 -15.28 19.89
C GLN A 227 -0.23 -13.82 19.50
N VAL A 228 -0.74 -12.98 20.41
CA VAL A 228 -1.09 -11.58 20.14
C VAL A 228 0.00 -10.66 20.68
N ARG A 229 0.49 -9.74 19.86
CA ARG A 229 1.35 -8.65 20.31
C ARG A 229 0.48 -7.48 20.78
N VAL A 230 0.74 -6.96 21.98
CA VAL A 230 0.06 -5.75 22.47
C VAL A 230 1.07 -4.60 22.43
N LEU A 231 0.82 -3.61 21.58
CA LEU A 231 1.71 -2.47 21.37
C LEU A 231 0.98 -1.17 21.69
N LYS A 232 1.70 -0.16 22.14
CA LYS A 232 1.21 1.22 22.13
C LYS A 232 1.41 1.79 20.73
N ASP A 233 0.64 2.81 20.39
CA ASP A 233 0.84 3.64 19.21
C ASP A 233 2.28 4.14 19.04
N THR A 234 2.94 4.53 20.13
CA THR A 234 4.35 4.95 20.14
C THR A 234 5.33 3.84 19.76
N ASP A 235 4.95 2.59 19.99
CA ASP A 235 5.81 1.42 19.89
C ASP A 235 5.58 0.69 18.54
N LEU A 236 4.69 1.19 17.66
CA LEU A 236 4.42 0.58 16.36
C LEU A 236 5.65 0.54 15.44
N SER A 237 6.59 1.48 15.64
CA SER A 237 7.86 1.48 14.92
C SER A 237 8.76 0.27 15.25
N ASP A 238 8.50 -0.45 16.36
CA ASP A 238 9.16 -1.71 16.67
C ASP A 238 8.92 -2.79 15.62
N LEU A 239 7.78 -2.74 14.91
CA LEU A 239 7.50 -3.68 13.83
C LEU A 239 8.58 -3.60 12.74
N ALA A 240 9.03 -2.40 12.39
CA ALA A 240 10.08 -2.21 11.40
C ALA A 240 11.47 -2.71 11.83
N ARG A 241 11.68 -2.95 13.13
CA ARG A 241 12.90 -3.60 13.63
C ARG A 241 12.90 -5.11 13.41
N LEU A 242 11.72 -5.70 13.19
CA LEU A 242 11.59 -7.09 12.77
C LEU A 242 11.95 -7.12 11.28
N GLY A 243 13.07 -7.73 10.91
CA GLY A 243 13.54 -7.77 9.54
C GLY A 243 14.23 -9.09 9.21
N GLY A 244 14.33 -9.39 7.92
CA GLY A 244 15.05 -10.57 7.42
C GLY A 244 14.22 -11.84 7.28
N VAL A 245 12.89 -11.76 7.38
CA VAL A 245 11.98 -12.88 7.15
C VAL A 245 11.56 -12.94 5.67
N LEU A 246 11.14 -11.81 5.10
CA LEU A 246 10.67 -11.73 3.72
C LEU A 246 11.65 -10.96 2.85
N LYS A 247 11.85 -11.43 1.62
CA LYS A 247 12.62 -10.67 0.62
C LYS A 247 11.76 -9.53 0.07
N PRO A 248 12.36 -8.41 -0.39
CA PRO A 248 11.60 -7.29 -0.96
C PRO A 248 10.64 -7.72 -2.08
N ALA A 249 11.03 -8.66 -2.93
CA ALA A 249 10.15 -9.18 -3.99
C ALA A 249 8.92 -9.92 -3.44
N ASP A 250 9.08 -10.68 -2.35
CA ASP A 250 7.98 -11.40 -1.71
C ASP A 250 7.01 -10.42 -1.03
N VAL A 251 7.55 -9.36 -0.40
CA VAL A 251 6.76 -8.26 0.17
C VAL A 251 5.90 -7.58 -0.89
N GLU A 252 6.48 -7.23 -2.04
CA GLU A 252 5.72 -6.62 -3.15
C GLU A 252 4.66 -7.56 -3.72
N ALA A 253 4.97 -8.85 -3.86
CA ALA A 253 4.02 -9.84 -4.37
C ALA A 253 2.84 -10.06 -3.41
N LEU A 254 3.11 -10.18 -2.11
CA LEU A 254 2.09 -10.30 -1.07
C LEU A 254 1.23 -9.04 -0.98
N HIS A 255 1.85 -7.86 -1.06
CA HIS A 255 1.11 -6.60 -1.10
C HIS A 255 0.22 -6.49 -2.35
N ALA A 256 0.74 -6.84 -3.54
CA ALA A 256 -0.05 -6.85 -4.76
C ALA A 256 -1.26 -7.79 -4.68
N MET A 257 -1.11 -8.98 -4.09
CA MET A 257 -2.21 -9.91 -3.86
C MET A 257 -3.20 -9.39 -2.82
N ALA A 258 -2.72 -8.84 -1.71
CA ALA A 258 -3.56 -8.34 -0.63
C ALA A 258 -4.43 -7.14 -1.02
N ARG A 259 -4.05 -6.41 -2.07
CA ARG A 259 -4.83 -5.31 -2.62
C ARG A 259 -6.13 -5.74 -3.30
N ASP A 260 -6.19 -6.96 -3.83
CA ASP A 260 -7.39 -7.44 -4.53
C ASP A 260 -8.51 -7.75 -3.53
N ARG A 261 -9.60 -6.97 -3.57
CA ARG A 261 -10.78 -7.17 -2.72
C ARG A 261 -11.33 -8.60 -2.76
N HIS A 262 -11.17 -9.30 -3.88
CA HIS A 262 -11.76 -10.62 -4.10
C HIS A 262 -11.10 -11.70 -3.26
N ILE A 263 -9.81 -11.56 -2.95
CA ILE A 263 -9.08 -12.47 -2.05
C ILE A 263 -9.79 -12.55 -0.70
N TRP A 264 -10.26 -11.41 -0.20
CA TRP A 264 -10.89 -11.29 1.11
C TRP A 264 -12.34 -11.80 1.16
N SER A 265 -13.00 -11.91 0.02
CA SER A 265 -14.40 -12.37 -0.07
C SER A 265 -14.59 -13.87 0.21
N ARG A 266 -13.51 -14.66 0.17
CA ARG A 266 -13.54 -16.13 0.18
C ARG A 266 -13.21 -16.74 1.55
N VAL A 267 -13.27 -15.91 2.61
CA VAL A 267 -12.65 -16.16 3.93
C VAL A 267 -13.66 -16.34 5.06
#